data_AF-A0A1H3UPM0-F1
#
_entry.id   AF-A0A1H3UPM0-F1
#
_cell.length_a   1.000
_cell.length_b   1.000
_cell.length_c   1.000
_cell.angle_alpha   90.00
_cell.angle_beta   90.00
_cell.angle_gamma   90.00
#
_symmetry.space_group_name_H-M   'P 1'
#
loop_
_entity.id
_entity.type
_entity.pdbx_description
1 polymer ?
#
loop_
_entity_poly.entity_id
_entity_poly.type
_entity_poly.pdbx_seq_one_letter_code
_entity_poly.pdbx_strand_id
1 'polypeptide(L)' 'MCVLTAPEHRGRGLARAVAGAATTEALAVGLLPQWRARPEASRRVGRVLGYRELGWQLSVRLG' A
#
# COMPACT_ATOMS: atom_id res chain seq x y z
N MET A 1 8.29 5.26 -0.28
CA MET A 1 7.45 5.22 0.94
C MET A 1 7.04 3.77 1.21
N CYS A 2 7.01 3.34 2.48
CA CYS A 2 6.56 2.00 2.90
C CYS A 2 5.49 2.15 3.99
N VAL A 3 4.52 1.23 4.03
CA VAL A 3 3.51 1.15 5.10
C VAL A 3 3.84 -0.05 5.97
N LEU A 4 4.20 0.21 7.22
CA LEU A 4 4.57 -0.81 8.19
C LEU A 4 3.65 -0.70 9.41
N THR A 5 3.30 -1.84 9.99
CA THR A 5 2.56 -1.91 11.25
C THR A 5 3.24 -2.95 12.11
N ALA A 6 3.68 -2.53 13.30
CA ALA A 6 4.29 -3.40 14.28
C ALA A 6 3.35 -4.58 14.61
N PRO A 7 3.87 -5.82 14.78
CA PRO A 7 3.05 -7.02 14.98
C PRO A 7 1.95 -6.87 16.03
N GLU A 8 2.28 -6.31 17.18
CA GLU A 8 1.41 -6.10 18.35
C GLU A 8 0.31 -5.03 18.13
N HIS A 9 0.42 -4.28 17.03
CA HIS A 9 -0.52 -3.23 16.62
C HIS A 9 -1.35 -3.60 15.38
N ARG A 10 -1.19 -4.82 14.83
CA ARG A 10 -1.96 -5.29 13.67
C ARG A 10 -3.44 -5.51 14.02
N GLY A 11 -4.29 -5.56 13.00
CA GLY A 11 -5.74 -5.75 13.16
C GLY A 11 -6.50 -4.50 13.61
N ARG A 12 -5.82 -3.38 13.89
CA ARG A 12 -6.43 -2.13 14.39
C ARG A 12 -6.71 -1.08 13.29
N GLY A 13 -6.60 -1.46 12.01
CA GLY A 13 -6.83 -0.53 10.89
C GLY A 13 -5.72 0.49 10.61
N LEU A 14 -4.61 0.48 11.34
CA LEU A 14 -3.52 1.46 11.21
C LEU A 14 -2.92 1.54 9.80
N ALA A 15 -2.72 0.39 9.15
CA ALA A 15 -2.22 0.35 7.77
C ALA A 15 -3.17 1.06 6.79
N ARG A 16 -4.49 0.92 6.99
CA ARG A 16 -5.50 1.62 6.17
C ARG A 16 -5.45 3.11 6.42
N ALA A 17 -5.35 3.54 7.68
CA ALA A 17 -5.33 4.95 8.06
C ALA A 17 -4.12 5.67 7.44
N VAL A 18 -2.91 5.16 7.69
CA VAL A 18 -1.66 5.77 7.18
C VAL A 18 -1.62 5.77 5.65
N ALA A 19 -1.96 4.65 5.03
CA ALA A 19 -1.90 4.55 3.58
C ALA A 19 -3.01 5.34 2.89
N GLY A 20 -4.18 5.49 3.53
CA GLY A 20 -5.25 6.37 3.08
C GLY A 20 -4.78 7.82 3.07
N ALA A 21 -4.20 8.31 4.17
CA ALA A 21 -3.65 9.66 4.24
C ALA A 21 -2.59 9.92 3.16
N ALA A 22 -1.65 8.99 2.97
CA ALA A 22 -0.64 9.10 1.92
C ALA A 22 -1.24 9.08 0.49
N THR A 23 -2.30 8.30 0.27
CA THR A 23 -3.02 8.25 -1.01
C THR A 23 -3.75 9.57 -1.27
N THR A 24 -4.46 10.09 -0.26
CA THR A 24 -5.16 11.38 -0.35
C THR A 24 -4.19 12.51 -0.65
N GLU A 25 -3.05 12.56 0.03
CA GLU A 25 -2.03 13.58 -0.21
C GLU A 25 -1.47 13.49 -1.63
N ALA A 26 -1.09 12.29 -2.07
CA ALA A 26 -0.57 12.09 -3.43
C ALA A 26 -1.58 12.57 -4.49
N LEU A 27 -2.86 12.27 -4.32
CA LEU A 27 -3.92 12.74 -5.23
C LEU A 27 -4.09 14.26 -5.16
N ALA A 28 -4.03 14.85 -3.96
CA ALA A 28 -4.19 16.30 -3.76
C ALA A 28 -3.10 17.10 -4.49
N VAL A 29 -1.87 16.58 -4.56
CA VAL A 29 -0.76 17.18 -5.30
C VAL A 29 -0.66 16.71 -6.77
N GLY A 30 -1.69 16.03 -7.29
CA GLY A 30 -1.78 15.63 -8.69
C GLY A 30 -0.88 14.45 -9.08
N LEU A 31 -0.40 13.66 -8.12
CA LEU A 31 0.38 12.46 -8.38
C LEU A 31 -0.54 11.25 -8.61
N LEU A 32 -0.04 10.27 -9.36
CA LEU A 32 -0.66 8.95 -9.50
C LEU A 32 -0.09 8.01 -8.43
N PRO A 33 -0.83 7.69 -7.35
CA PRO A 33 -0.32 6.79 -6.34
C PRO A 33 -0.27 5.35 -6.88
N GLN A 34 0.86 4.68 -6.63
CA GLN A 34 1.07 3.29 -7.04
C GLN A 34 1.30 2.40 -5.80
N TRP A 35 0.59 1.27 -5.75
CA TRP A 35 0.69 0.32 -4.65
C TRP A 35 1.34 -0.99 -5.07
N ARG A 36 2.45 -1.34 -4.42
CA ARG A 36 3.15 -2.61 -4.59
C ARG A 36 2.80 -3.59 -3.46
N ALA A 37 1.71 -4.35 -3.65
CA ALA A 37 1.18 -5.26 -2.63
C ALA A 37 1.57 -6.72 -2.91
N ARG A 38 2.55 -7.27 -2.16
CA ARG A 38 2.89 -8.71 -2.27
C ARG A 38 2.11 -9.61 -1.31
N PRO A 39 2.11 -9.38 0.01
CA PRO A 39 1.32 -10.22 0.93
C PRO A 39 -0.18 -9.94 0.77
N GLU A 40 -1.03 -10.97 0.96
CA GLU A 40 -2.50 -10.80 0.87
C GLU A 40 -3.03 -9.75 1.86
N ALA A 41 -2.40 -9.62 3.03
CA ALA A 41 -2.71 -8.54 3.97
C ALA A 41 -2.53 -7.15 3.34
N SER A 42 -1.48 -6.94 2.54
CA SER A 42 -1.25 -5.67 1.83
C SER A 42 -2.24 -5.49 0.68
N ARG A 43 -2.55 -6.56 -0.08
CA ARG A 43 -3.54 -6.52 -1.18
C ARG A 43 -4.92 -6.11 -0.67
N ARG A 44 -5.34 -6.61 0.50
CA ARG A 44 -6.61 -6.19 1.15
C ARG A 44 -6.63 -4.71 1.47
N VAL A 45 -5.54 -4.13 1.97
CA VAL A 45 -5.47 -2.68 2.23
C VAL A 45 -5.61 -1.91 0.92
N GLY A 46 -4.90 -2.31 -0.14
CA GLY A 46 -5.04 -1.70 -1.46
C GLY A 46 -6.47 -1.73 -1.99
N ARG A 47 -7.15 -2.89 -1.93
CA ARG A 47 -8.56 -3.01 -2.36
C ARG A 47 -9.48 -2.09 -1.58
N VAL A 48 -9.34 -2.01 -0.26
CA VAL A 48 -10.17 -1.14 0.60
C VAL A 48 -9.96 0.34 0.32
N LEU A 49 -8.78 0.72 -0.17
CA LEU A 49 -8.47 2.10 -0.56
C LEU A 49 -8.83 2.41 -2.02
N GLY A 50 -9.43 1.47 -2.75
CA GLY A 50 -9.88 1.66 -4.13
C GLY A 50 -8.83 1.35 -5.20
N TYR A 51 -7.67 0.80 -4.82
CA TYR A 51 -6.68 0.36 -5.80
C TYR A 51 -7.18 -0.88 -6.55
N ARG A 52 -6.83 -0.95 -7.84
CA ARG A 52 -7.04 -2.12 -8.68
C ARG A 52 -5.73 -2.85 -8.90
N GLU A 53 -5.80 -4.18 -8.89
CA GLU A 53 -4.64 -5.01 -9.18
C GLU A 53 -4.29 -4.93 -10.67
N LEU A 54 -3.03 -4.66 -10.96
CA LEU A 54 -2.49 -4.57 -12.32
C LEU A 54 -1.14 -5.30 -12.39
N GLY A 55 -1.11 -6.42 -13.10
CA GLY A 55 0.11 -7.17 -13.39
C GLY A 55 0.81 -7.75 -12.15
N TRP A 56 2.13 -7.94 -12.29
CA TRP A 56 2.98 -8.55 -11.27
C TRP A 56 4.24 -7.71 -11.05
N GLN A 57 4.77 -7.75 -9.82
CA GLN A 57 6.04 -7.12 -9.49
C GLN A 57 7.16 -8.15 -9.51
N LEU A 58 8.14 -7.96 -10.40
CA LEU A 58 9.41 -8.66 -10.40
C LEU A 58 10.50 -7.80 -9.73
N SER A 59 11.46 -8.43 -9.08
CA SER A 59 12.66 -7.77 -8.57
C SER A 59 13.85 -8.68 -8.81
N VAL A 60 14.91 -8.15 -9.41
CA VAL A 60 16.12 -8.90 -9.76
C VAL A 60 17.28 -8.29 -9.00
N ARG A 61 18.10 -9.14 -8.38
CA ARG A 61 19.39 -8.73 -7.82
C ARG A 61 20.44 -8.99 -8.88
N LEU A 62 21.04 -7.91 -9.39
CA LEU A 62 22.20 -8.02 -10.28
C LEU A 62 23.43 -8.35 -9.44
N GLY A 63 24.36 -9.11 -10.04
CA GLY A 63 25.64 -9.45 -9.43
C GLY A 63 26.48 -8.21 -9.16
#